data_AF-A0A1G1C199-F1
#
_entry.id   AF-A0A1G1C199-F1
#
_cell.length_a   1.000
_cell.length_b   1.000
_cell.length_c   1.000
_cell.angle_alpha   90.00
_cell.angle_beta   90.00
_cell.angle_gamma   90.00
#
_symmetry.space_group_name_H-M   'P 1'
#
loop_
_entity.id
_entity.type
_entity.pdbx_description
1 polymer ?
#
loop_
_entity_poly.entity_id
_entity_poly.type
_entity_poly.pdbx_seq_one_letter_code
_entity_poly.pdbx_strand_id
1 'polypeptide(L)' 'MNITVNGVDKELPTEATIADLLRVMNADTARIAVLVNESVVPAESRPAHILHDGDRVEVLIFAGGG' A
#
# COMPACT_ATOMS: atom_id res chain seq x y z
N MET A 1 1.99 14.26 -1.98
CA MET A 1 2.22 13.48 -3.22
C MET A 1 0.93 12.79 -3.61
N ASN A 2 0.64 12.72 -4.90
CA ASN A 2 -0.51 12.01 -5.43
C ASN A 2 -0.09 10.62 -5.89
N ILE A 3 -0.77 9.62 -5.37
CA ILE A 3 -0.63 8.22 -5.76
C ILE A 3 -2.00 7.67 -6.14
N THR A 4 -2.01 6.54 -6.84
CA THR A 4 -3.25 5.81 -7.11
C THR A 4 -3.28 4.56 -6.24
N VAL A 5 -4.31 4.39 -5.42
CA VAL A 5 -4.49 3.22 -4.55
C VAL A 5 -5.74 2.46 -4.98
N ASN A 6 -5.61 1.21 -5.42
CA ASN A 6 -6.71 0.40 -5.94
C ASN A 6 -7.54 1.14 -7.00
N GLY A 7 -6.87 1.88 -7.90
CA GLY A 7 -7.52 2.70 -8.94
C GLY A 7 -8.13 4.03 -8.46
N VAL A 8 -7.99 4.39 -7.18
CA VAL A 8 -8.49 5.65 -6.61
C VAL A 8 -7.34 6.59 -6.29
N ASP A 9 -7.39 7.81 -6.80
CA ASP A 9 -6.38 8.83 -6.50
C ASP A 9 -6.43 9.24 -5.02
N LYS A 10 -5.25 9.32 -4.42
CA LYS A 10 -5.08 9.63 -3.00
C LYS A 10 -3.87 10.52 -2.79
N GLU A 11 -4.06 11.54 -1.97
CA GLU A 11 -2.98 12.39 -1.52
C GLU A 11 -2.39 11.86 -0.21
N LEU A 12 -1.07 11.75 -0.16
CA LEU A 12 -0.30 11.38 1.04
C LEU A 12 0.78 12.44 1.33
N PRO A 13 1.22 12.56 2.60
CA PRO A 13 2.42 13.32 2.93
C PRO A 13 3.63 12.83 2.13
N THR A 14 4.55 13.74 1.82
CA THR A 14 5.85 13.38 1.27
C THR A 14 6.56 12.42 2.24
N GLU A 15 7.26 11.42 1.70
CA GLU A 15 7.97 10.37 2.46
C GLU A 15 7.07 9.39 3.23
N ALA A 16 5.75 9.38 2.97
CA ALA A 16 4.86 8.38 3.58
C ALA A 16 5.26 6.96 3.15
N THR A 17 5.25 6.04 4.11
CA THR A 17 5.55 4.63 3.84
C THR A 17 4.30 3.85 3.46
N ILE A 18 4.47 2.63 2.94
CA ILE A 18 3.34 1.70 2.77
C ILE A 18 2.63 1.45 4.10
N ALA A 19 3.38 1.31 5.21
CA ALA A 19 2.76 1.11 6.53
C ALA A 19 1.88 2.30 6.94
N ASP A 20 2.28 3.53 6.63
CA ASP A 20 1.47 4.71 6.91
C ASP A 20 0.21 4.75 6.05
N LEU A 21 0.32 4.42 4.76
CA LEU A 21 -0.84 4.28 3.89
C LEU A 21 -1.85 3.25 4.42
N LEU A 22 -1.37 2.06 4.80
CA LEU A 22 -2.21 0.98 5.34
C LEU A 22 -2.89 1.38 6.65
N ARG A 23 -2.19 2.15 7.51
CA ARG A 23 -2.76 2.70 8.75
C ARG A 23 -3.89 3.69 8.44
N VAL A 24 -3.71 4.59 7.47
CA VAL A 24 -4.75 5.55 7.04
C VAL A 24 -5.95 4.83 6.40
N MET A 25 -5.73 3.71 5.73
CA MET A 25 -6.80 2.87 5.18
C MET A 25 -7.51 2.02 6.22
N ASN A 26 -7.01 1.97 7.46
CA ASN A 26 -7.50 1.08 8.51
C ASN A 26 -7.54 -0.39 8.07
N ALA A 27 -6.54 -0.82 7.28
CA ALA A 27 -6.46 -2.14 6.69
C ALA A 27 -5.91 -3.20 7.67
N ASP A 28 -6.47 -4.41 7.64
CA ASP A 28 -5.91 -5.56 8.36
C ASP A 28 -4.63 -6.06 7.64
N THR A 29 -3.48 -5.67 8.16
CA THR A 29 -2.18 -5.97 7.53
C THR A 29 -1.83 -7.45 7.49
N ALA A 30 -2.51 -8.29 8.27
CA ALA A 30 -2.25 -9.73 8.35
C ALA A 30 -2.84 -10.51 7.16
N ARG A 31 -3.81 -9.94 6.44
CA ARG A 31 -4.53 -10.62 5.35
C ARG A 31 -4.44 -9.90 4.02
N ILE A 32 -3.35 -9.15 3.80
CA ILE A 32 -3.16 -8.39 2.57
C ILE A 32 -1.83 -8.66 1.89
N ALA A 33 -1.87 -8.62 0.56
CA ALA A 33 -0.72 -8.39 -0.29
C ALA A 33 -0.73 -6.93 -0.75
N VAL A 34 0.46 -6.32 -0.83
CA VAL A 34 0.64 -4.97 -1.35
C VAL A 34 1.57 -5.04 -2.54
N LEU A 35 1.18 -4.40 -3.64
CA LEU A 35 2.03 -4.18 -4.79
C LEU A 35 2.24 -2.68 -4.98
N VAL A 36 3.45 -2.29 -5.36
CA VAL A 36 3.79 -0.94 -5.81
C VAL A 36 4.32 -1.05 -7.22
N ASN A 37 3.68 -0.39 -8.17
CA ASN A 37 4.02 -0.43 -9.60
C ASN A 37 4.20 -1.87 -10.11
N GLU A 38 3.21 -2.72 -9.86
CA GLU A 38 3.19 -4.16 -10.24
C GLU A 38 4.23 -5.04 -9.53
N SER A 39 5.04 -4.49 -8.62
CA SER A 39 6.01 -5.21 -7.81
C SER A 39 5.46 -5.52 -6.42
N VAL A 40 5.50 -6.79 -6.00
CA VAL A 40 5.06 -7.20 -4.66
C VAL A 40 6.02 -6.65 -3.60
N VAL A 41 5.46 -5.99 -2.58
CA VAL A 41 6.23 -5.52 -1.43
C VAL A 41 6.03 -6.45 -0.22
N PRO A 42 7.09 -7.17 0.21
CA PRO A 42 7.05 -8.06 1.36
C PRO A 42 6.61 -7.34 2.63
N ALA A 43 5.92 -8.05 3.52
CA ALA A 43 5.36 -7.47 4.74
C ALA A 43 6.42 -6.79 5.61
N GLU A 44 7.59 -7.40 5.71
CA GLU A 44 8.75 -6.88 6.46
C GLU A 44 9.34 -5.60 5.86
N SER A 45 9.14 -5.35 4.55
CA SER A 45 9.67 -4.16 3.88
C SER A 45 8.71 -2.97 3.93
N ARG A 46 7.40 -3.20 4.17
CA ARG A 46 6.35 -2.16 4.17
C ARG A 46 6.63 -0.98 5.11
N PRO A 47 7.21 -1.15 6.33
CA PRO A 47 7.52 -0.04 7.22
C PRO A 47 8.64 0.87 6.74
N ALA A 48 9.51 0.39 5.84
CA ALA A 48 10.66 1.13 5.33
C ALA A 48 10.51 1.52 3.85
N HIS A 49 9.50 0.99 3.16
CA HIS A 49 9.25 1.29 1.75
C HIS A 49 8.53 2.64 1.64
N ILE A 50 9.28 3.65 1.22
CA ILE A 50 8.78 5.00 0.95
C ILE A 50 8.04 5.00 -0.38
N LEU A 51 6.83 5.54 -0.39
CA LEU A 51 6.06 5.79 -1.61
C LEU A 51 6.51 7.11 -2.24
N HIS A 52 6.47 7.17 -3.56
CA HIS A 52 6.81 8.34 -4.35
C HIS A 52 5.60 8.88 -5.12
N ASP A 53 5.69 10.13 -5.55
CA ASP A 53 4.67 10.76 -6.37
C ASP A 53 4.45 9.98 -7.67
N GLY A 54 3.18 9.73 -8.01
CA GLY A 54 2.77 8.96 -9.18
C GLY A 54 2.75 7.43 -8.98
N ASP A 55 3.14 6.91 -7.81
CA ASP A 55 3.12 5.48 -7.55
C ASP A 55 1.70 4.89 -7.64
N ARG A 56 1.62 3.66 -8.16
CA ARG A 56 0.40 2.85 -8.18
C ARG A 56 0.49 1.76 -7.13
N VAL A 57 -0.40 1.81 -6.16
CA VAL A 57 -0.46 0.85 -5.07
C VAL A 57 -1.71 -0.02 -5.20
N GLU A 58 -1.51 -1.34 -5.24
CA GLU A 58 -2.60 -2.31 -5.19
C GLU A 58 -2.55 -3.03 -3.84
N VAL A 59 -3.66 -2.99 -3.11
CA VAL A 59 -3.88 -3.65 -1.83
C VAL A 59 -4.92 -4.74 -2.03
N LEU A 60 -4.45 -5.99 -2.10
CA LEU A 60 -5.27 -7.17 -2.32
C LEU A 60 -5.58 -7.82 -0.98
N ILE A 61 -6.86 -8.01 -0.67
CA ILE A 61 -7.31 -8.71 0.55
C ILE A 61 -7.50 -10.18 0.21
N PHE A 62 -6.84 -11.06 0.97
CA PHE A 62 -7.10 -12.49 0.87
C PHE A 62 -8.49 -12.78 1.46
N ALA A 63 -9.44 -13.11 0.60
CA ALA A 63 -10.66 -13.76 1.04
C ALA A 63 -10.26 -15.09 1.70
N GLY A 64 -10.55 -15.25 3.00
CA GLY A 64 -10.22 -16.46 3.74
C GLY A 64 -10.97 -17.65 3.16
N GLY A 65 -10.34 -18.36 2.22
CA GLY A 65 -10.78 -19.65 1.72
C GLY A 65 -9.89 -20.72 2.33
N GLY A 66 -10.48 -21.54 3.20
CA GLY A 66 -9.92 -22.85 3.54
C GLY A 66 -10.13 -23.84 2.40
#